data_AF-A0A2E2N1L5-F1
#
_entry.id   AF-A0A2E2N1L5-F1
#
_cell.length_a   1.000
_cell.length_b   1.000
_cell.length_c   1.000
_cell.angle_alpha   90.00
_cell.angle_beta   90.00
_cell.angle_gamma   90.00
#
_symmetry.space_group_name_H-M   'P 1'
#
loop_
_entity.id
_entity.type
_entity.pdbx_description
1 polymer ?
#
loop_
_entity_poly.entity_id
_entity_poly.type
_entity_poly.pdbx_seq_one_letter_code
_entity_poly.pdbx_strand_id
1 'polypeptide(L)'
;MNFSFLQELFSSITQRDALLRRRGDGPPLEHTQVIAACRKLLESDGEASNIALAGQALDGYSCLDEDEKTRFFQCLTEQFSADPEAVDGAYECYRDSRGNVDLQRLFEACEPQRQELLRRL
;
A
#
# COMPACT_ATOMS: atom_id res chain seq x y z
N MET A 1 4.93 22.89 23.89
CA MET A 1 5.19 22.00 22.73
C MET A 1 6.31 22.67 21.92
N ASN A 2 7.53 22.13 21.93
CA ASN A 2 8.74 22.85 21.51
C ASN A 2 8.95 22.78 19.99
N PHE A 3 9.08 23.94 19.34
CA PHE A 3 9.31 24.11 17.90
C PHE A 3 10.62 23.44 17.42
N SER A 4 11.63 23.37 18.29
CA SER A 4 12.91 22.72 18.00
C SER A 4 12.79 21.20 17.81
N PHE A 5 11.91 20.52 18.55
CA PHE A 5 11.68 19.08 18.36
C PHE A 5 11.09 18.77 16.98
N LEU A 6 10.16 19.60 16.52
CA LEU A 6 9.59 19.46 15.17
C LEU A 6 10.63 19.76 14.09
N GLN A 7 11.49 20.78 14.27
CA GLN A 7 12.56 21.06 13.31
C GLN A 7 13.62 19.94 13.21
N GLU A 8 14.00 19.34 14.33
CA GLU A 8 14.90 18.18 14.34
C GLU A 8 14.27 16.95 13.69
N LEU A 9 12.98 16.70 13.96
CA LEU A 9 12.20 15.64 13.30
C LEU A 9 12.16 15.85 11.78
N PHE A 10 11.78 17.04 11.31
CA PHE A 10 11.72 17.36 9.88
C PHE A 10 13.09 17.22 9.20
N SER A 11 14.16 17.66 9.86
CA SER A 11 15.52 17.53 9.33
C SER A 11 15.93 16.06 9.15
N SER A 12 15.62 15.20 10.14
CA SER A 12 15.94 13.77 10.09
C SER A 12 15.20 13.00 8.99
N ILE A 13 14.01 13.45 8.61
CA ILE A 13 13.21 12.84 7.53
C ILE A 13 13.83 13.16 6.17
N THR A 14 14.23 14.41 5.94
CA THR A 14 14.76 14.87 4.62
C THR A 14 16.10 14.24 4.23
N GLN A 15 16.86 13.72 5.20
CA GLN A 15 18.19 13.16 4.95
C GLN A 15 18.16 11.72 4.40
N ARG A 16 17.02 11.02 4.51
CA ARG A 16 16.83 9.65 4.02
C ARG A 16 16.56 9.55 2.52
N ASP A 17 16.05 10.62 1.89
CA ASP A 17 15.65 10.64 0.47
C ASP A 17 16.83 10.64 -0.53
N ALA A 18 18.03 11.03 -0.09
CA ALA A 18 19.14 11.29 -1.00
C ALA A 18 19.86 10.03 -1.55
N LEU A 19 19.49 8.82 -1.10
CA LEU A 19 20.23 7.59 -1.39
C LEU A 19 19.60 6.65 -2.44
N LEU A 20 18.40 6.93 -2.95
CA LEU A 20 17.66 5.99 -3.80
C LEU A 20 17.65 6.29 -5.31
N ARG A 21 18.72 6.90 -5.85
CA ARG A 21 18.85 7.06 -7.32
C ARG A 21 20.09 6.37 -7.85
N ARG A 22 20.00 5.04 -7.99
CA ARG A 22 20.84 4.31 -8.93
C ARG A 22 19.96 3.53 -9.89
N ARG A 23 19.77 4.08 -11.08
CA ARG A 23 19.21 3.39 -12.24
C ARG A 23 20.05 2.14 -12.48
N GLY A 24 19.51 0.96 -12.18
CA GLY A 24 20.14 -0.31 -12.48
C GLY A 24 20.00 -0.58 -13.98
N ASP A 25 21.11 -0.96 -14.61
CA ASP A 25 21.18 -1.41 -16.02
C ASP A 25 20.70 -2.87 -16.14
N GLY A 26 19.50 -3.13 -15.60
CA GLY A 26 18.86 -4.45 -15.58
C GLY A 26 17.88 -4.63 -16.74
N PRO A 27 17.38 -5.86 -16.96
CA PRO A 27 16.30 -6.09 -17.92
C PRO A 27 15.07 -5.23 -17.58
N PRO A 28 14.22 -4.90 -18.58
CA PRO A 28 12.98 -4.15 -18.33
C PRO A 28 12.16 -4.80 -17.23
N LEU A 29 11.80 -4.02 -16.22
CA LEU A 29 10.92 -4.47 -15.15
C LEU A 29 9.47 -4.45 -15.65
N GLU A 30 8.73 -5.49 -15.30
CA GLU A 30 7.31 -5.62 -15.64
C GLU A 30 6.45 -5.26 -14.42
N HIS A 31 5.28 -4.66 -14.66
CA HIS A 31 4.32 -4.29 -13.63
C HIS A 31 3.95 -5.47 -12.70
N THR A 32 3.89 -6.69 -13.23
CA THR A 32 3.59 -7.91 -12.47
C THR A 32 4.58 -8.18 -11.33
N GLN A 33 5.84 -7.80 -11.50
CA GLN A 33 6.88 -7.95 -10.47
C GLN A 33 6.67 -6.96 -9.33
N VAL A 34 6.29 -5.72 -9.66
CA VAL A 34 5.95 -4.68 -8.68
C VAL A 34 4.67 -5.07 -7.92
N ILE A 35 3.65 -5.59 -8.61
CA ILE A 35 2.42 -6.11 -7.99
C ILE A 35 2.73 -7.24 -6.99
N ALA A 36 3.65 -8.15 -7.34
CA ALA A 36 4.07 -9.21 -6.42
C ALA A 36 4.76 -8.64 -5.16
N ALA A 37 5.56 -7.58 -5.29
CA ALA A 37 6.14 -6.88 -4.14
C ALA A 37 5.06 -6.22 -3.26
N CYS A 38 4.07 -5.56 -3.88
CA CYS A 38 2.94 -4.97 -3.16
C CYS A 38 2.14 -6.02 -2.36
N ARG A 39 1.93 -7.23 -2.91
CA ARG A 39 1.26 -8.33 -2.19
C ARG A 39 2.06 -8.78 -0.97
N LYS A 40 3.37 -8.99 -1.13
CA LYS A 40 4.26 -9.35 -0.02
C LYS A 40 4.26 -8.29 1.09
N LEU A 41 4.15 -7.01 0.73
CA LEU A 41 4.04 -5.91 1.71
C LEU A 41 2.73 -6.00 2.52
N LEU A 42 1.61 -6.35 1.87
CA LEU A 42 0.32 -6.53 2.56
C LEU A 42 0.30 -7.78 3.46
N GLU A 43 1.02 -8.83 3.08
CA GLU A 43 1.14 -10.08 3.85
C GLU A 43 2.12 -9.99 5.04
N SER A 44 2.92 -8.92 5.13
CA SER A 44 3.95 -8.76 6.15
C SER A 44 3.39 -8.17 7.46
N ASP A 45 3.76 -8.78 8.59
CA ASP A 45 3.32 -8.38 9.94
C ASP A 45 4.41 -7.64 10.75
N GLY A 46 5.61 -7.42 10.18
CA GLY A 46 6.75 -6.82 10.88
C GLY A 46 7.13 -5.41 10.39
N GLU A 47 7.20 -4.43 11.30
CA GLU A 47 7.53 -3.03 10.95
C GLU A 47 8.83 -2.86 10.16
N ALA A 48 9.91 -3.55 10.58
CA ALA A 48 11.20 -3.49 9.88
C ALA A 48 11.17 -4.16 8.49
N SER A 49 10.33 -5.19 8.33
CA SER A 49 10.10 -5.87 7.06
C SER A 49 9.29 -4.97 6.10
N ASN A 50 8.34 -4.20 6.65
CA ASN A 50 7.47 -3.32 5.86
C ASN A 50 8.25 -2.20 5.17
N ILE A 51 9.18 -1.53 5.86
CA ILE A 51 9.99 -0.45 5.24
C ILE A 51 10.83 -0.98 4.08
N ALA A 52 11.46 -2.16 4.26
CA ALA A 52 12.28 -2.75 3.22
C ALA A 52 11.45 -3.20 2.00
N LEU A 53 10.28 -3.80 2.24
CA LEU A 53 9.36 -4.24 1.19
C LEU A 53 8.72 -3.05 0.46
N ALA A 54 8.36 -1.98 1.17
CA ALA A 54 7.87 -0.74 0.59
C ALA A 54 8.93 -0.10 -0.31
N GLY A 55 10.18 0.00 0.17
CA GLY A 55 11.31 0.48 -0.64
C GLY A 55 11.49 -0.33 -1.92
N GLN A 56 11.46 -1.67 -1.85
CA GLN A 56 11.55 -2.54 -3.02
C GLN A 56 10.41 -2.30 -4.03
N ALA A 57 9.17 -2.12 -3.56
CA ALA A 57 8.03 -1.85 -4.42
C ALA A 57 8.16 -0.48 -5.11
N LEU A 58 8.56 0.57 -4.37
CA LEU A 58 8.75 1.92 -4.89
C LEU A 58 9.93 2.00 -5.89
N ASP A 59 11.05 1.35 -5.57
CA ASP A 59 12.21 1.26 -6.45
C ASP A 59 11.84 0.54 -7.75
N GLY A 60 11.12 -0.59 -7.65
CA GLY A 60 10.60 -1.33 -8.79
C GLY A 60 9.68 -0.47 -9.67
N TYR A 61 8.71 0.21 -9.06
CA TYR A 61 7.81 1.14 -9.75
C TYR A 61 8.58 2.28 -10.46
N SER A 62 9.62 2.82 -9.83
CA SER A 62 10.43 3.91 -10.41
C SER A 62 11.16 3.51 -11.70
N CYS A 63 11.35 2.22 -11.92
CA CYS A 63 12.02 1.67 -13.10
C CYS A 63 11.06 1.28 -14.23
N LEU A 64 9.74 1.31 -14.01
CA LEU A 64 8.75 1.02 -15.04
C LEU A 64 8.69 2.14 -16.09
N ASP A 65 8.42 1.77 -17.34
CA ASP A 65 8.02 2.73 -18.37
C ASP A 65 6.54 3.14 -18.22
N GLU A 66 6.08 4.07 -19.06
CA GLU A 66 4.71 4.62 -18.95
C GLU A 66 3.60 3.59 -19.25
N ASP A 67 3.86 2.64 -20.16
CA ASP A 67 2.89 1.59 -20.48
C ASP A 67 2.77 0.61 -19.32
N GLU A 68 3.90 0.23 -18.72
CA GLU A 68 3.95 -0.64 -17.56
C GLU A 68 3.38 0.03 -16.30
N LYS A 69 3.61 1.34 -16.09
CA LYS A 69 2.93 2.10 -15.02
C LYS A 69 1.41 2.11 -15.21
N THR A 70 0.94 2.28 -16.44
CA THR A 70 -0.50 2.24 -16.74
C THR A 70 -1.10 0.88 -16.38
N ARG A 71 -0.44 -0.21 -16.78
CA ARG A 71 -0.85 -1.58 -16.44
C ARG A 71 -0.79 -1.86 -14.94
N PHE A 72 0.21 -1.31 -14.24
CA PHE A 72 0.31 -1.38 -12.78
C PHE A 72 -0.93 -0.78 -12.10
N PHE A 73 -1.35 0.43 -12.48
CA PHE A 73 -2.53 1.05 -11.88
C PHE A 73 -3.84 0.35 -12.27
N GLN A 74 -3.96 -0.15 -13.51
CA GLN A 74 -5.11 -0.99 -13.91
C GLN A 74 -5.21 -2.22 -13.00
N CYS A 75 -4.10 -2.91 -12.78
CA CYS A 75 -4.04 -4.06 -11.87
C CYS A 75 -4.41 -3.69 -10.44
N LEU A 76 -3.95 -2.54 -9.92
CA LEU A 76 -4.37 -2.05 -8.59
C LEU A 76 -5.88 -1.79 -8.50
N THR A 77 -6.49 -1.24 -9.55
CA THR A 77 -7.94 -0.98 -9.53
C THR A 77 -8.77 -2.26 -9.58
N GLU A 78 -8.29 -3.28 -10.27
CA GLU A 78 -9.02 -4.54 -10.48
C GLU A 78 -8.76 -5.56 -9.37
N GLN A 79 -7.50 -5.71 -8.92
CA GLN A 79 -7.08 -6.82 -8.06
C GLN A 79 -6.92 -6.44 -6.59
N PHE A 80 -6.90 -5.15 -6.26
CA PHE A 80 -6.75 -4.64 -4.87
C PHE A 80 -8.04 -3.91 -4.44
N SER A 81 -9.19 -4.42 -4.87
CA SER A 81 -10.51 -3.96 -4.44
C SER A 81 -10.87 -4.50 -3.05
N ALA A 82 -12.01 -4.04 -2.52
CA ALA A 82 -12.66 -4.74 -1.43
C ALA A 82 -13.13 -6.11 -1.93
N ASP A 83 -13.17 -7.11 -1.04
CA ASP A 83 -13.73 -8.42 -1.33
C ASP A 83 -15.27 -8.33 -1.32
N PRO A 84 -15.95 -8.49 -2.48
CA PRO A 84 -17.40 -8.37 -2.55
C PRO A 84 -18.12 -9.36 -1.63
N GLU A 85 -17.61 -10.59 -1.48
CA GLU A 85 -18.25 -11.61 -0.64
C GLU A 85 -18.15 -11.24 0.84
N ALA A 86 -17.00 -10.71 1.25
CA ALA A 86 -16.82 -10.21 2.62
C ALA A 86 -17.73 -8.99 2.91
N VAL A 87 -17.88 -8.08 1.94
CA VAL A 87 -18.78 -6.92 2.04
C VAL A 87 -20.22 -7.37 2.19
N ASP A 88 -20.67 -8.30 1.34
CA ASP A 88 -22.04 -8.81 1.37
C ASP A 88 -22.36 -9.49 2.71
N GLY A 89 -21.47 -10.36 3.20
CA GLY A 89 -21.64 -11.02 4.49
C GLY A 89 -21.67 -10.03 5.68
N ALA A 90 -20.79 -9.02 5.68
CA ALA A 90 -20.81 -7.98 6.71
C ALA A 90 -22.08 -7.14 6.66
N TYR A 91 -22.57 -6.84 5.45
CA TYR A 91 -23.81 -6.10 5.25
C TYR A 91 -25.03 -6.87 5.78
N GLU A 92 -25.12 -8.18 5.55
CA GLU A 92 -26.20 -9.02 6.07
C GLU A 92 -26.25 -8.98 7.60
N CYS A 93 -25.10 -9.11 8.25
CA CYS A 93 -25.02 -9.04 9.72
C CYS A 93 -25.48 -7.66 10.24
N TYR A 94 -25.00 -6.58 9.61
CA TYR A 94 -25.41 -5.22 9.97
C TYR A 94 -26.89 -4.97 9.68
N ARG A 95 -27.44 -5.53 8.60
CA ARG A 95 -28.84 -5.36 8.22
C ARG A 95 -29.77 -5.85 9.32
N ASP A 96 -29.44 -6.97 9.93
CA ASP A 96 -30.28 -7.61 10.93
C ASP A 96 -30.07 -7.00 12.33
N SER A 97 -28.82 -6.69 12.71
CA SER A 97 -28.54 -6.17 14.06
C SER A 97 -28.72 -4.66 14.20
N ARG A 98 -28.41 -3.89 13.15
CA ARG A 98 -28.25 -2.42 13.15
C ARG A 98 -27.31 -1.88 14.26
N GLY A 99 -26.46 -2.74 14.82
CA GLY A 99 -25.57 -2.40 15.92
C GLY A 99 -24.25 -1.76 15.46
N ASN A 100 -23.62 -0.98 16.35
CA ASN A 100 -22.33 -0.33 16.06
C ASN A 100 -21.19 -1.33 15.77
N VAL A 101 -21.22 -2.51 16.38
CA VAL A 101 -20.20 -3.55 16.15
C VAL A 101 -20.26 -4.04 14.70
N ASP A 102 -21.45 -4.34 14.18
CA ASP A 102 -21.59 -4.81 12.81
C ASP A 102 -21.45 -3.67 11.79
N LEU A 103 -21.77 -2.43 12.18
CA LEU A 103 -21.43 -1.25 11.39
C LEU A 103 -19.92 -1.09 11.21
N GLN A 104 -19.14 -1.27 12.28
CA GLN A 104 -17.68 -1.22 12.20
C GLN A 104 -17.13 -2.32 11.29
N ARG A 105 -17.63 -3.56 11.42
CA ARG A 105 -17.23 -4.68 10.54
C ARG A 105 -17.54 -4.40 9.07
N LEU A 106 -18.71 -3.84 8.78
CA LEU A 106 -19.07 -3.44 7.42
C LEU A 106 -18.15 -2.34 6.89
N PHE A 107 -17.78 -1.36 7.73
CA PHE A 107 -16.85 -0.30 7.34
C PHE A 107 -15.47 -0.88 6.99
N GLU A 108 -14.95 -1.78 7.82
CA GLU A 108 -13.68 -2.48 7.58
C GLU A 108 -13.72 -3.34 6.30
N ALA A 109 -14.80 -4.10 6.08
CA ALA A 109 -14.97 -4.92 4.88
C ALA A 109 -15.06 -4.09 3.58
N CYS A 110 -15.62 -2.89 3.65
CA CYS A 110 -15.70 -1.97 2.51
C CYS A 110 -14.35 -1.35 2.13
N GLU A 111 -13.33 -1.44 2.99
CA GLU A 111 -12.03 -0.84 2.73
C GLU A 111 -11.26 -1.67 1.68
N PRO A 112 -10.89 -1.10 0.53
CA PRO A 112 -10.17 -1.84 -0.49
C PRO A 112 -8.71 -2.02 -0.10
N GLN A 113 -8.10 -3.15 -0.48
CA GLN A 113 -6.70 -3.46 -0.17
C GLN A 113 -5.70 -2.39 -0.65
N ARG A 114 -6.02 -1.67 -1.73
CA ARG A 114 -5.20 -0.54 -2.21
C ARG A 114 -5.06 0.58 -1.18
N GLN A 115 -6.03 0.79 -0.29
CA GLN A 115 -5.96 1.83 0.74
C GLN A 115 -4.93 1.45 1.82
N GLU A 116 -4.95 0.19 2.27
CA GLU A 116 -3.91 -0.35 3.16
C GLU A 116 -2.54 -0.32 2.49
N LEU A 117 -2.44 -0.72 1.23
CA LEU A 117 -1.20 -0.70 0.46
C LEU A 117 -0.57 0.70 0.47
N LEU A 118 -1.36 1.72 0.12
CA LEU A 118 -0.91 3.12 0.11
C LEU A 118 -0.54 3.65 1.50
N ARG A 119 -1.12 3.09 2.58
CA ARG A 119 -0.73 3.43 3.96
C ARG A 119 0.59 2.78 4.38
N ARG A 120 0.98 1.66 3.74
CA ARG A 120 2.22 0.93 4.02
C ARG A 120 3.41 1.35 3.15
N LEU A 121 3.15 1.91 1.98
CA LEU A 121 4.15 2.50 1.09
C LEU A 121 4.65 3.84 1.65
#